data_AF-A0A2D5Y926-F1
#
_entry.id   AF-A0A2D5Y926-F1
#
_cell.length_a   1.000
_cell.length_b   1.000
_cell.length_c   1.000
_cell.angle_alpha   90.00
_cell.angle_beta   90.00
_cell.angle_gamma   90.00
#
_symmetry.space_group_name_H-M   'P 1'
#
loop_
_entity.id
_entity.type
_entity.pdbx_description
1 polymer ?
#
loop_
_entity_poly.entity_id
_entity_poly.type
_entity_poly.pdbx_seq_one_letter_code
_entity_poly.pdbx_strand_id
1 'polypeptide(L)'
;MKKILALFFIPFLPISPNLMGEELQIDQIIKLDGKITVNQDSERWLKITVPFVINQHPDKVRLDLEGRRPKKIEDLFNPDFLDGLQIKIWISFLNEFNRSFTRGDRKDVRLFDYYSAELECMVLEIDRKTKKAEFLFPSAVAKMNELGNYPKLTGYVVEFSRNGETFKVTDQVTFLNYDQEEYLEKYRMEAVNKSSENEGVLIPAYLISDNYLNDLGPVVRD
;
A
#
# COMPACT_ATOMS: atom_id res chain seq x y z
N MET A 1 -18.87 44.13 56.69
CA MET A 1 -18.79 43.91 55.23
C MET A 1 -17.34 43.71 54.82
N LYS A 2 -17.01 42.52 54.30
CA LYS A 2 -15.99 42.19 53.27
C LYS A 2 -15.77 40.68 53.34
N LYS A 3 -16.54 39.94 52.54
CA LYS A 3 -16.30 38.51 52.30
C LYS A 3 -15.19 38.42 51.25
N ILE A 4 -14.06 37.81 51.61
CA ILE A 4 -12.99 37.48 50.66
C ILE A 4 -13.37 36.12 50.07
N LEU A 5 -13.70 36.13 48.78
CA LEU A 5 -14.01 34.94 48.00
C LEU A 5 -12.68 34.33 47.52
N ALA A 6 -12.29 33.19 48.09
CA ALA A 6 -11.14 32.43 47.60
C ALA A 6 -11.58 31.58 46.40
N LEU A 7 -11.18 31.98 45.19
CA LEU A 7 -11.35 31.18 43.98
C LEU A 7 -10.26 30.10 43.95
N PHE A 8 -10.63 28.83 44.11
CA PHE A 8 -9.75 27.70 43.82
C PHE A 8 -9.70 27.51 42.30
N PHE A 9 -8.58 27.90 41.69
CA PHE A 9 -8.23 27.51 40.32
C PHE A 9 -7.73 26.06 40.38
N ILE A 10 -8.53 25.11 39.88
CA ILE A 10 -8.06 23.76 39.59
C ILE A 10 -7.43 23.82 38.20
N PRO A 11 -6.11 23.64 38.03
CA PRO A 11 -5.53 23.54 36.71
C PRO A 11 -6.06 22.25 36.05
N PHE A 12 -6.83 22.43 34.99
CA PHE A 12 -7.21 21.36 34.07
C PHE A 12 -5.92 20.89 33.39
N LEU A 13 -5.35 19.78 33.87
CA LEU A 13 -4.26 19.09 33.18
C LEU A 13 -4.85 18.56 31.86
N PRO A 14 -4.35 18.96 30.68
CA PRO A 14 -4.67 18.25 29.46
C PRO A 14 -4.10 16.83 29.63
N ILE A 15 -5.00 15.85 29.65
CA ILE A 15 -4.63 14.44 29.52
C ILE A 15 -4.06 14.33 28.10
N SER A 16 -2.73 14.34 27.99
CA SER A 16 -2.06 13.96 26.76
C SER A 16 -2.51 12.54 26.40
N PRO A 17 -3.09 12.29 25.21
CA PRO A 17 -3.28 10.94 24.73
C PRO A 17 -1.91 10.40 24.31
N ASN A 18 -1.06 10.06 25.27
CA ASN A 18 0.04 9.15 25.04
C ASN A 18 -0.53 7.73 25.00
N LEU A 19 -1.21 7.40 23.91
CA LEU A 19 -1.19 6.05 23.36
C LEU A 19 -0.06 6.06 22.31
N MET A 20 1.17 6.04 22.79
CA MET A 20 2.30 5.59 21.98
C MET A 20 2.04 4.10 21.73
N GLY A 21 1.40 3.76 20.62
CA GLY A 21 1.72 2.49 19.97
C GLY A 21 3.21 2.56 19.64
N GLU A 22 4.00 1.60 20.12
CA GLU A 22 5.39 1.48 19.67
C GLU A 22 5.36 1.33 18.15
N GLU A 23 5.92 2.32 17.47
CA GLU A 23 5.87 2.39 16.02
C GLU A 23 6.79 1.30 15.45
N LEU A 24 6.21 0.32 14.74
CA LEU A 24 6.97 -0.72 14.05
C LEU A 24 8.06 -0.07 13.18
N GLN A 25 9.26 -0.64 13.21
CA GLN A 25 10.37 -0.13 12.42
C GLN A 25 10.12 -0.37 10.93
N ILE A 26 10.65 0.52 10.09
CA ILE A 26 10.58 0.39 8.63
C ILE A 26 11.21 -0.94 8.21
N ASP A 27 10.56 -1.64 7.27
CA ASP A 27 10.97 -2.94 6.73
C ASP A 27 11.05 -4.10 7.75
N GLN A 28 10.56 -3.91 8.98
CA GLN A 28 10.68 -4.92 10.04
C GLN A 28 9.82 -6.17 9.77
N ILE A 29 8.56 -5.97 9.36
CA ILE A 29 7.58 -7.05 9.12
C ILE A 29 7.59 -7.45 7.65
N ILE A 30 7.40 -6.47 6.76
CA ILE A 30 7.36 -6.64 5.31
C ILE A 30 8.33 -5.67 4.69
N LYS A 31 8.98 -6.09 3.61
CA LYS A 31 9.87 -5.27 2.80
C LYS A 31 9.57 -5.45 1.32
N LEU A 32 9.66 -4.37 0.54
CA LEU A 32 9.69 -4.47 -0.92
C LEU A 32 10.98 -5.12 -1.41
N ASP A 33 10.86 -6.08 -2.31
CA ASP A 33 12.00 -6.82 -2.87
C ASP A 33 12.22 -6.47 -4.34
N GLY A 34 12.55 -5.19 -4.55
CA GLY A 34 12.74 -4.60 -5.86
C GLY A 34 11.66 -3.58 -6.20
N LYS A 35 11.77 -3.03 -7.42
CA LYS A 35 10.84 -2.01 -7.90
C LYS A 35 9.55 -2.66 -8.39
N ILE A 36 8.44 -1.94 -8.24
CA ILE A 36 7.19 -2.31 -8.91
C ILE A 36 7.41 -2.19 -10.41
N THR A 37 7.01 -3.22 -11.15
CA THR A 37 7.22 -3.31 -12.61
C THR A 37 5.90 -3.39 -13.35
N VAL A 38 5.90 -2.92 -14.59
CA VAL A 38 4.79 -3.06 -15.54
C VAL A 38 5.31 -3.79 -16.77
N ASN A 39 4.70 -4.92 -17.11
CA ASN A 39 5.10 -5.74 -18.26
C ASN A 39 3.86 -6.11 -19.07
N GLN A 40 4.04 -6.35 -20.38
CA GLN A 40 2.97 -6.94 -21.19
C GLN A 40 2.78 -8.40 -20.75
N ASP A 41 1.56 -8.75 -20.37
CA ASP A 41 1.22 -10.12 -19.96
C ASP A 41 0.53 -10.88 -21.11
N SER A 42 -0.44 -10.24 -21.74
CA SER A 42 -1.15 -10.74 -22.93
C SER A 42 -1.64 -9.56 -23.75
N GLU A 43 -2.18 -9.76 -24.96
CA GLU A 43 -2.74 -8.64 -25.75
C GLU A 43 -3.84 -7.83 -25.03
N ARG A 44 -4.46 -8.43 -24.01
CA ARG A 44 -5.54 -7.83 -23.21
C ARG A 44 -5.03 -7.12 -21.96
N TRP A 45 -3.89 -7.53 -21.42
CA TRP A 45 -3.47 -7.13 -20.08
C TRP A 45 -2.00 -6.70 -20.02
N LEU A 46 -1.79 -5.59 -19.31
CA LEU A 46 -0.51 -5.24 -18.71
C LEU A 46 -0.51 -5.78 -17.28
N LYS A 47 0.57 -6.41 -16.87
CA LYS A 47 0.74 -6.90 -15.50
C LYS A 47 1.62 -5.97 -14.70
N ILE A 48 1.10 -5.57 -13.55
CA ILE A 48 1.79 -4.81 -12.51
C ILE A 48 2.20 -5.81 -11.43
N THR A 49 3.49 -5.88 -11.12
CA THR A 49 4.02 -6.81 -10.13
C THR A 49 4.61 -6.03 -8.95
N VAL A 50 4.11 -6.31 -7.74
CA VAL A 50 4.62 -5.85 -6.46
C VAL A 50 5.41 -6.98 -5.81
N PRO A 51 6.75 -6.96 -5.88
CA PRO A 51 7.57 -7.95 -5.20
C PRO A 51 7.77 -7.59 -3.73
N PHE A 52 7.57 -8.53 -2.82
CA PHE A 52 7.75 -8.31 -1.39
C PHE A 52 8.23 -9.57 -0.67
N VAL A 53 8.81 -9.38 0.51
CA VAL A 53 9.23 -10.46 1.41
C VAL A 53 8.64 -10.19 2.79
N ILE A 54 8.23 -11.26 3.48
CA ILE A 54 7.80 -11.21 4.88
C ILE A 54 9.02 -11.58 5.72
N ASN A 55 9.55 -10.61 6.47
CA ASN A 55 10.75 -10.79 7.28
C ASN A 55 10.45 -11.47 8.62
N GLN A 56 9.36 -11.06 9.28
CA GLN A 56 8.99 -11.52 10.61
C GLN A 56 7.47 -11.50 10.81
N HIS A 57 6.98 -12.34 11.71
CA HIS A 57 5.58 -12.32 12.12
C HIS A 57 5.30 -11.09 13.03
N PRO A 58 4.28 -10.27 12.75
CA PRO A 58 3.98 -9.06 13.53
C PRO A 58 3.66 -9.36 15.00
N ASP A 59 2.84 -10.39 15.28
CA ASP A 59 2.55 -10.77 16.68
C ASP A 59 3.78 -11.27 17.44
N LYS A 60 4.78 -11.84 16.75
CA LYS A 60 6.03 -12.24 17.37
C LYS A 60 6.83 -11.01 17.81
N VAL A 61 6.95 -10.02 16.91
CA VAL A 61 7.60 -8.75 17.23
C VAL A 61 6.92 -8.07 18.43
N ARG A 62 5.59 -8.04 18.43
CA ARG A 62 4.82 -7.45 19.54
C ARG A 62 5.06 -8.16 20.87
N LEU A 63 5.02 -9.50 20.88
CA LEU A 63 5.29 -10.27 22.11
C LEU A 63 6.72 -10.10 22.62
N ASP A 64 7.70 -10.04 21.71
CA ASP A 64 9.11 -9.83 22.04
C ASP A 64 9.32 -8.44 22.67
N LEU A 65 8.66 -7.40 22.13
CA LEU A 65 8.66 -6.04 22.68
C LEU A 65 7.97 -5.96 24.05
N GLU A 66 6.80 -6.59 24.18
CA GLU A 66 6.05 -6.62 25.45
C GLU A 66 6.71 -7.49 26.53
N GLY A 67 7.71 -8.32 26.16
CA GLY A 67 8.35 -9.29 27.05
C GLY A 67 7.38 -10.35 27.58
N ARG A 68 6.29 -10.61 26.85
CA ARG A 68 5.19 -11.48 27.28
C ARG A 68 5.23 -12.81 26.54
N ARG A 69 4.99 -13.90 27.28
CA ARG A 69 4.65 -15.19 26.68
C ARG A 69 3.13 -15.28 26.50
N PRO A 70 2.64 -15.90 25.41
CA PRO A 70 1.22 -16.23 25.26
C PRO A 70 0.71 -16.97 26.49
N LYS A 71 -0.39 -16.52 27.08
CA LYS A 71 -0.98 -17.16 28.27
C LYS A 71 -2.33 -17.79 27.98
N LYS A 72 -2.99 -17.35 26.91
CA LYS A 72 -4.28 -17.89 26.48
C LYS A 72 -4.19 -18.50 25.09
N ILE A 73 -5.18 -19.33 24.76
CA ILE A 73 -5.27 -19.96 23.44
C ILE A 73 -5.44 -18.90 22.35
N GLU A 74 -6.13 -17.80 22.66
CA GLU A 74 -6.34 -16.68 21.73
C GLU A 74 -5.05 -15.92 21.42
N ASP A 75 -4.02 -16.06 22.27
CA ASP A 75 -2.69 -15.47 22.04
C ASP A 75 -1.79 -16.38 21.19
N LEU A 76 -2.24 -17.59 20.84
CA LEU A 76 -1.47 -18.55 20.05
C LEU A 76 -1.63 -18.26 18.56
N PHE A 77 -0.49 -18.18 17.88
CA PHE A 77 -0.41 -18.09 16.42
C PHE A 77 0.68 -19.02 15.90
N ASN A 78 0.64 -19.33 14.60
CA ASN A 78 1.70 -20.07 13.95
C ASN A 78 2.77 -19.07 13.43
N PRO A 79 3.99 -19.03 13.99
CA PRO A 79 4.99 -18.04 13.59
C PRO A 79 5.50 -18.23 12.15
N ASP A 80 5.21 -19.38 11.52
CA ASP A 80 5.62 -19.69 10.14
C ASP A 80 4.60 -19.22 9.11
N PHE A 81 3.43 -18.70 9.53
CA PHE A 81 2.38 -18.24 8.62
C PHE A 81 1.82 -16.89 9.07
N LEU A 82 1.59 -16.01 8.10
CA LEU A 82 0.90 -14.74 8.27
C LEU A 82 -0.50 -14.84 7.67
N ASP A 83 -1.52 -14.41 8.40
CA ASP A 83 -2.91 -14.36 7.95
C ASP A 83 -3.42 -12.93 7.77
N GLY A 84 -4.39 -12.74 6.87
CA GLY A 84 -5.10 -11.48 6.67
C GLY A 84 -4.21 -10.32 6.21
N LEU A 85 -3.24 -10.59 5.33
CA LEU A 85 -2.41 -9.54 4.75
C LEU A 85 -3.16 -8.85 3.60
N GLN A 86 -3.49 -7.58 3.79
CA GLN A 86 -4.02 -6.71 2.75
C GLN A 86 -2.89 -5.95 2.04
N ILE A 87 -2.91 -5.99 0.71
CA ILE A 87 -1.95 -5.33 -0.17
C ILE A 87 -2.74 -4.39 -1.06
N LYS A 88 -2.55 -3.08 -0.86
CA LYS A 88 -3.22 -2.04 -1.65
C LYS A 88 -2.19 -1.33 -2.50
N ILE A 89 -2.53 -1.11 -3.76
CA ILE A 89 -1.69 -0.37 -4.69
C ILE A 89 -2.47 0.76 -5.33
N TRP A 90 -1.83 1.91 -5.44
CA TRP A 90 -2.22 2.99 -6.32
C TRP A 90 -1.13 3.21 -7.35
N ILE A 91 -1.51 3.35 -8.61
CA ILE A 91 -0.57 3.63 -9.69
C ILE A 91 -1.06 4.83 -10.47
N SER A 92 -0.13 5.53 -11.13
CA SER A 92 -0.49 6.52 -12.11
C SER A 92 0.28 6.36 -13.42
N PHE A 93 -0.38 6.79 -14.49
CA PHE A 93 0.20 6.93 -15.82
C PHE A 93 -0.02 8.35 -16.33
N LEU A 94 0.91 8.85 -17.14
CA LEU A 94 0.71 10.06 -17.92
C LEU A 94 -0.24 9.77 -19.09
N ASN A 95 -1.35 10.48 -19.15
CA ASN A 95 -2.26 10.45 -20.28
C ASN A 95 -1.64 11.23 -21.46
N GLU A 96 -0.94 10.50 -22.33
CA GLU A 96 -0.22 11.08 -23.46
C GLU A 96 -1.17 11.66 -24.52
N PHE A 97 -2.38 11.11 -24.64
CA PHE A 97 -3.44 11.66 -25.49
C PHE A 97 -3.85 13.07 -25.02
N ASN A 98 -4.23 13.21 -23.75
CA ASN A 98 -4.62 14.51 -23.19
C ASN A 98 -3.45 15.50 -23.23
N ARG A 99 -2.23 15.06 -22.92
CA ARG A 99 -1.04 15.90 -22.99
C ARG A 99 -0.77 16.41 -24.40
N SER A 100 -0.82 15.54 -25.40
CA SER A 100 -0.54 15.92 -26.79
C SER A 100 -1.58 16.91 -27.30
N PHE A 101 -2.85 16.69 -26.97
CA PHE A 101 -3.97 17.56 -27.34
C PHE A 101 -3.88 18.94 -26.69
N THR A 102 -3.60 18.98 -25.38
CA THR A 102 -3.48 20.24 -24.61
C THR A 102 -2.13 20.92 -24.75
N ARG A 103 -1.14 20.25 -25.37
CA ARG A 103 0.28 20.65 -25.40
C ARG A 103 0.85 20.87 -23.99
N GLY A 104 0.38 20.09 -23.03
CA GLY A 104 0.78 20.21 -21.63
C GLY A 104 2.18 19.66 -21.33
N ASP A 105 2.72 20.08 -20.19
CA ASP A 105 4.01 19.61 -19.69
C ASP A 105 3.91 18.17 -19.16
N ARG A 106 4.96 17.36 -19.32
CA ARG A 106 4.97 15.95 -18.86
C ARG A 106 4.92 15.79 -17.35
N LYS A 107 5.20 16.86 -16.59
CA LYS A 107 5.12 16.90 -15.13
C LYS A 107 3.82 17.55 -14.63
N ASP A 108 2.92 17.94 -15.53
CA ASP A 108 1.63 18.50 -15.13
C ASP A 108 0.74 17.40 -14.53
N VAL A 109 0.58 17.43 -13.21
CA VAL A 109 -0.19 16.46 -12.43
C VAL A 109 -1.64 16.31 -12.89
N ARG A 110 -2.19 17.32 -13.58
CA ARG A 110 -3.56 17.28 -14.11
C ARG A 110 -3.71 16.34 -15.30
N LEU A 111 -2.59 15.87 -15.86
CA LEU A 111 -2.55 14.95 -17.00
C LEU A 111 -2.29 13.50 -16.57
N PHE A 112 -2.28 13.24 -15.27
CA PHE A 112 -2.10 11.89 -14.74
C PHE A 112 -3.46 11.26 -14.44
N ASP A 113 -3.62 10.02 -14.89
CA ASP A 113 -4.73 9.18 -14.49
C ASP A 113 -4.26 8.25 -13.36
N TYR A 114 -5.12 8.09 -12.35
CA TYR A 114 -4.82 7.32 -11.14
C TYR A 114 -5.73 6.10 -11.07
N TYR A 115 -5.18 4.98 -10.64
CA TYR A 115 -5.87 3.69 -10.55
C TYR A 115 -5.50 3.00 -9.25
N SER A 116 -6.43 2.25 -8.67
CA SER A 116 -6.20 1.51 -7.43
C SER A 116 -6.72 0.09 -7.52
N ALA A 117 -6.07 -0.82 -6.80
CA ALA A 117 -6.54 -2.17 -6.58
C ALA A 117 -6.08 -2.68 -5.21
N GLU A 118 -6.77 -3.69 -4.70
CA GLU A 118 -6.52 -4.27 -3.39
C GLU A 118 -6.60 -5.80 -3.46
N LEU A 119 -5.72 -6.47 -2.73
CA LEU A 119 -5.62 -7.91 -2.64
C LEU A 119 -5.51 -8.30 -1.16
N GLU A 120 -6.41 -9.16 -0.68
CA GLU A 120 -6.32 -9.72 0.67
C GLU A 120 -5.90 -11.20 0.61
N CYS A 121 -4.71 -11.47 1.14
CA CYS A 121 -4.19 -12.83 1.31
C CYS A 121 -4.67 -13.39 2.65
N MET A 122 -5.41 -14.50 2.61
CA MET A 122 -5.92 -15.14 3.81
C MET A 122 -4.80 -15.79 4.62
N VAL A 123 -3.86 -16.46 3.95
CA VAL A 123 -2.74 -17.16 4.57
C VAL A 123 -1.51 -17.09 3.66
N LEU A 124 -0.37 -16.74 4.22
CA LEU A 124 0.93 -16.69 3.56
C LEU A 124 2.00 -17.35 4.42
N GLU A 125 2.82 -18.22 3.84
CA GLU A 125 4.00 -18.75 4.52
C GLU A 125 5.04 -17.64 4.70
N ILE A 126 5.61 -17.52 5.90
CA ILE A 126 6.73 -16.62 6.18
C ILE A 126 8.02 -17.34 5.79
N ASP A 127 8.43 -17.13 4.54
CA ASP A 127 9.69 -17.62 4.01
C ASP A 127 10.53 -16.46 3.46
N ARG A 128 11.83 -16.70 3.28
CA ARG A 128 12.76 -15.70 2.69
C ARG A 128 12.57 -15.55 1.18
N LYS A 129 11.49 -16.07 0.60
CA LYS A 129 11.25 -16.00 -0.84
C LYS A 129 10.50 -14.72 -1.17
N THR A 130 10.85 -14.16 -2.32
CA THR A 130 10.11 -13.07 -2.93
C THR A 130 8.72 -13.54 -3.32
N LYS A 131 7.70 -12.99 -2.69
CA LYS A 131 6.30 -13.12 -3.09
C LYS A 131 5.96 -12.01 -4.08
N LYS A 132 4.95 -12.24 -4.92
CA LYS A 132 4.57 -11.32 -5.99
C LYS A 132 3.07 -11.09 -5.96
N ALA A 133 2.63 -9.93 -5.49
CA ALA A 133 1.27 -9.47 -5.71
C ALA A 133 1.14 -8.93 -7.13
N GLU A 134 0.31 -9.59 -7.93
CA GLU A 134 0.14 -9.28 -9.34
C GLU A 134 -1.24 -8.68 -9.59
N PHE A 135 -1.26 -7.58 -10.33
CA PHE A 135 -2.45 -6.84 -10.73
C PHE A 135 -2.47 -6.67 -12.24
N LEU A 136 -3.65 -6.57 -12.83
CA LEU A 136 -3.82 -6.45 -14.28
C LEU A 136 -4.49 -5.13 -14.64
N PHE A 137 -3.89 -4.46 -15.62
CA PHE A 137 -4.39 -3.22 -16.21
C PHE A 137 -4.79 -3.47 -17.67
N PRO A 138 -6.00 -3.08 -18.11
CA PRO A 138 -6.47 -3.35 -19.46
C PRO A 138 -5.61 -2.66 -20.52
N SER A 139 -5.09 -3.44 -21.46
CA SER A 139 -4.34 -2.92 -22.61
C SER A 139 -5.21 -2.02 -23.51
N ALA A 140 -6.54 -2.18 -23.50
CA ALA A 140 -7.46 -1.29 -24.21
C ALA A 140 -7.43 0.14 -23.63
N VAL A 141 -7.45 0.28 -22.31
CA VAL A 141 -7.32 1.58 -21.62
C VAL A 141 -5.94 2.16 -21.86
N ALA A 142 -4.90 1.32 -21.81
CA ALA A 142 -3.53 1.75 -22.10
C ALA A 142 -3.38 2.34 -23.51
N LYS A 143 -4.00 1.69 -24.51
CA LYS A 143 -4.03 2.17 -25.89
C LYS A 143 -4.84 3.46 -26.03
N MET A 144 -6.00 3.55 -25.36
CA MET A 144 -6.85 4.74 -25.36
C MET A 144 -6.09 5.98 -24.85
N ASN A 145 -5.25 5.82 -23.83
CA ASN A 145 -4.50 6.93 -23.22
C ASN A 145 -3.10 7.11 -23.84
N GLU A 146 -2.79 6.42 -24.94
CA GLU A 146 -1.52 6.47 -25.66
C GLU A 146 -0.28 6.17 -24.80
N LEU A 147 -0.38 5.22 -23.85
CA LEU A 147 0.72 4.87 -22.94
C LEU A 147 1.95 4.25 -23.62
N GLY A 148 1.86 3.93 -24.91
CA GLY A 148 2.90 3.31 -25.72
C GLY A 148 3.02 1.80 -25.53
N ASN A 149 3.99 1.21 -26.23
CA ASN A 149 4.22 -0.25 -26.22
C ASN A 149 4.91 -0.75 -24.95
N TYR A 150 5.59 0.14 -24.23
CA TYR A 150 6.26 -0.14 -22.96
C TYR A 150 5.83 0.90 -21.92
N PRO A 151 4.57 0.82 -21.43
CA PRO A 151 4.05 1.77 -20.48
C PRO A 151 4.94 1.88 -19.24
N LYS A 152 5.20 3.10 -18.82
CA LYS A 152 5.96 3.39 -17.60
C LYS A 152 5.06 4.09 -16.60
N LEU A 153 5.11 3.63 -15.36
CA LEU A 153 4.47 4.31 -14.25
C LEU A 153 5.04 5.71 -14.11
N THR A 154 4.18 6.71 -13.97
CA THR A 154 4.58 8.03 -13.49
C THR A 154 4.79 8.03 -11.99
N GLY A 155 4.08 7.15 -11.27
CA GLY A 155 4.30 6.90 -9.86
C GLY A 155 3.51 5.69 -9.36
N TYR A 156 3.79 5.31 -8.12
CA TYR A 156 3.02 4.34 -7.37
C TYR A 156 3.03 4.64 -5.88
N VAL A 157 2.01 4.13 -5.19
CA VAL A 157 1.94 3.96 -3.73
C VAL A 157 1.58 2.51 -3.47
N VAL A 158 2.26 1.86 -2.53
CA VAL A 158 1.88 0.54 -2.03
C VAL A 158 1.73 0.59 -0.51
N GLU A 159 0.68 -0.05 -0.01
CA GLU A 159 0.42 -0.19 1.41
C GLU A 159 0.19 -1.66 1.75
N PHE A 160 0.86 -2.10 2.80
CA PHE A 160 0.65 -3.41 3.40
C PHE A 160 -0.02 -3.20 4.74
N SER A 161 -1.10 -3.92 5.02
CA SER A 161 -1.77 -3.84 6.31
C SER A 161 -2.33 -5.17 6.76
N ARG A 162 -2.53 -5.31 8.08
CA ARG A 162 -3.18 -6.47 8.71
C ARG A 162 -3.95 -5.97 9.92
N ASN A 163 -5.21 -6.40 10.07
CA ASN A 163 -6.05 -6.02 11.21
C ASN A 163 -6.16 -4.49 11.43
N GLY A 164 -6.12 -3.70 10.35
CA GLY A 164 -6.16 -2.24 10.40
C GLY A 164 -4.83 -1.55 10.75
N GLU A 165 -3.75 -2.30 10.96
CA GLU A 165 -2.41 -1.77 11.16
C GLU A 165 -1.62 -1.77 9.84
N THR A 166 -1.10 -0.61 9.44
CA THR A 166 -0.26 -0.46 8.23
C THR A 166 1.22 -0.65 8.58
N PHE A 167 1.92 -1.46 7.79
CA PHE A 167 3.36 -1.67 7.92
C PHE A 167 4.14 -0.62 7.12
N LYS A 168 5.14 0.00 7.74
CA LYS A 168 6.02 0.97 7.08
C LYS A 168 7.05 0.24 6.22
N VAL A 169 7.10 0.59 4.94
CA VAL A 169 8.01 -0.04 3.98
C VAL A 169 8.84 1.02 3.25
N THR A 170 10.13 0.75 3.06
CA THR A 170 11.02 1.61 2.26
C THR A 170 10.57 1.61 0.80
N ASP A 171 10.69 2.75 0.12
CA ASP A 171 10.33 2.93 -1.30
C ASP A 171 8.85 2.61 -1.61
N GLN A 172 7.96 2.70 -0.62
CA GLN A 172 6.53 2.44 -0.78
C GLN A 172 5.83 3.50 -1.63
N VAL A 173 6.41 4.70 -1.75
CA VAL A 173 5.95 5.78 -2.64
C VAL A 173 7.05 6.11 -3.63
N THR A 174 6.71 6.22 -4.90
CA THR A 174 7.61 6.75 -5.95
C THR A 174 6.81 7.64 -6.88
N PHE A 175 7.38 8.79 -7.25
CA PHE A 175 6.76 9.69 -8.20
C PHE A 175 7.82 10.39 -9.05
N LEU A 176 7.83 10.06 -10.34
CA LEU A 176 8.80 10.54 -11.33
C LEU A 176 10.24 10.43 -10.79
N ASN A 177 10.96 11.54 -10.77
CA ASN A 177 12.31 11.65 -10.23
C ASN A 177 12.35 12.51 -8.96
N TYR A 178 11.21 12.68 -8.27
CA TYR A 178 11.14 13.39 -7.00
C TYR A 178 11.57 12.49 -5.85
N ASP A 179 12.35 13.07 -4.94
CA ASP A 179 12.91 12.43 -3.75
C ASP A 179 12.53 13.15 -2.44
N GLN A 180 11.96 14.35 -2.52
CA GLN A 180 11.53 15.10 -1.34
C GLN A 180 10.18 14.57 -0.84
N GLU A 181 10.14 14.25 0.46
CA GLU A 181 8.97 13.70 1.16
C GLU A 181 7.70 14.52 0.93
N GLU A 182 7.79 15.85 0.91
CA GLU A 182 6.64 16.73 0.67
C GLU A 182 5.97 16.47 -0.70
N TYR A 183 6.75 16.20 -1.75
CA TYR A 183 6.21 15.90 -3.07
C TYR A 183 5.64 14.48 -3.14
N LEU A 184 6.28 13.52 -2.45
CA LEU A 184 5.81 12.14 -2.40
C LEU A 184 4.49 12.04 -1.63
N GLU A 185 4.34 12.76 -0.52
CA GLU A 185 3.09 12.77 0.25
C GLU A 185 1.97 13.48 -0.50
N LYS A 186 2.25 14.61 -1.17
CA LYS A 186 1.27 15.25 -2.07
C LYS A 186 0.82 14.30 -3.18
N TYR A 187 1.76 13.57 -3.79
CA TYR A 187 1.43 12.55 -4.79
C TYR A 187 0.55 11.44 -4.20
N ARG A 188 0.89 10.93 -3.01
CA ARG A 188 0.09 9.91 -2.32
C ARG A 188 -1.33 10.38 -2.09
N MET A 189 -1.53 11.58 -1.57
CA MET A 189 -2.86 12.17 -1.38
C MET A 189 -3.65 12.25 -2.69
N GLU A 190 -3.03 12.71 -3.78
CA GLU A 190 -3.67 12.78 -5.10
C GLU A 190 -4.06 11.38 -5.61
N ALA A 191 -3.16 10.39 -5.48
CA ALA A 191 -3.41 9.03 -5.91
C ALA A 191 -4.57 8.37 -5.15
N VAL A 192 -4.61 8.54 -3.83
CA VAL A 192 -5.69 8.04 -2.98
C VAL A 192 -7.02 8.70 -3.35
N ASN A 193 -7.04 10.03 -3.49
CA ASN A 193 -8.28 10.76 -3.71
C ASN A 193 -8.87 10.55 -5.12
N LYS A 194 -8.03 10.49 -6.16
CA LYS A 194 -8.48 10.46 -7.56
C LYS A 194 -8.62 9.07 -8.16
N SER A 195 -8.02 8.06 -7.56
CA SER A 195 -8.11 6.68 -8.07
C SER A 195 -9.54 6.13 -8.12
N SER A 196 -10.42 6.63 -7.25
CA SER A 196 -11.85 6.28 -7.22
C SER A 196 -12.59 6.58 -8.53
N GLU A 197 -12.09 7.54 -9.33
CA GLU A 197 -12.67 7.86 -10.65
C GLU A 197 -12.49 6.71 -11.66
N ASN A 198 -11.51 5.83 -11.43
CA ASN A 198 -11.17 4.69 -12.29
C ASN A 198 -11.27 3.34 -11.55
N GLU A 199 -12.15 3.26 -10.55
CA GLU A 199 -12.38 2.03 -9.79
C GLU A 199 -12.73 0.85 -10.72
N GLY A 200 -12.16 -0.32 -10.44
CA GLY A 200 -12.37 -1.54 -11.22
C GLY A 200 -11.60 -1.63 -12.54
N VAL A 201 -10.84 -0.59 -12.93
CA VAL A 201 -9.96 -0.68 -14.11
C VAL A 201 -8.71 -1.52 -13.79
N LEU A 202 -7.99 -1.17 -12.71
CA LEU A 202 -6.92 -2.02 -12.19
C LEU A 202 -7.56 -3.09 -11.32
N ILE A 203 -7.22 -4.36 -11.57
CA ILE A 203 -7.81 -5.49 -10.83
C ILE A 203 -6.73 -6.42 -10.29
N PRO A 204 -6.99 -7.14 -9.19
CA PRO A 204 -6.15 -8.26 -8.77
C PRO A 204 -6.09 -9.33 -9.86
N ALA A 205 -4.89 -9.82 -10.18
CA ALA A 205 -4.71 -10.72 -11.32
C ALA A 205 -5.40 -12.08 -11.12
N TYR A 206 -5.52 -12.55 -9.88
CA TYR A 206 -6.14 -13.83 -9.56
C TYR A 206 -7.61 -13.91 -9.99
N LEU A 207 -8.31 -12.77 -10.13
CA LEU A 207 -9.69 -12.74 -10.65
C LEU A 207 -9.78 -13.24 -12.09
N ILE A 208 -8.67 -13.23 -12.83
CA ILE A 208 -8.59 -13.76 -14.19
C ILE A 208 -8.06 -15.20 -14.21
N SER A 209 -7.09 -15.53 -13.34
CA SER A 209 -6.52 -16.88 -13.27
C SER A 209 -5.84 -17.16 -11.93
N ASP A 210 -6.07 -18.34 -11.36
CA ASP A 210 -5.40 -18.79 -10.13
C ASP A 210 -3.87 -18.94 -10.30
N ASN A 211 -3.35 -18.97 -11.53
CA ASN A 211 -1.90 -19.01 -11.79
C ASN A 211 -1.16 -17.77 -11.24
N TYR A 212 -1.87 -16.66 -11.02
CA TYR A 212 -1.31 -15.45 -10.41
C TYR A 212 -1.17 -15.55 -8.88
N LEU A 213 -1.64 -16.65 -8.28
CA LEU A 213 -1.48 -16.96 -6.86
C LEU A 213 -0.22 -17.80 -6.59
N ASN A 214 0.72 -17.90 -7.53
CA ASN A 214 1.98 -18.60 -7.22
C ASN A 214 2.70 -17.90 -6.07
N ASP A 215 2.99 -18.66 -5.01
CA ASP A 215 3.58 -18.19 -3.74
C ASP A 215 2.75 -17.19 -2.93
N LEU A 216 1.52 -16.90 -3.39
CA LEU A 216 0.46 -16.23 -2.64
C LEU A 216 -0.58 -17.30 -2.29
N GLY A 217 -0.77 -17.59 -1.00
CA GLY A 217 -1.73 -18.59 -0.58
C GLY A 217 -3.18 -18.22 -0.93
N PRO A 218 -4.18 -18.84 -0.29
CA PRO A 218 -5.57 -18.51 -0.56
C PRO A 218 -5.85 -17.01 -0.34
N VAL A 219 -6.72 -16.45 -1.17
CA VAL A 219 -7.11 -15.02 -1.15
C VAL A 219 -8.62 -14.91 -0.93
N VAL A 220 -9.05 -13.79 -0.36
CA VAL A 220 -10.48 -13.50 -0.20
C VAL A 220 -11.10 -13.33 -1.60
N ARG A 221 -12.22 -14.01 -1.85
CA ARG A 221 -13.02 -13.86 -3.07
C ARG A 221 -14.31 -13.12 -2.71
N ASP A 222 -14.50 -11.94 -3.28
CA ASP A 222 -15.75 -11.16 -3.16
C ASP A 222 -16.87 -11.74 -4.04
#